data_AF-A0A2S1LK09-F1
#
_entry.id   AF-A0A2S1LK09-F1
#
_cell.length_a   1.000
_cell.length_b   1.000
_cell.length_c   1.000
_cell.angle_alpha   90.00
_cell.angle_beta   90.00
_cell.angle_gamma   90.00
#
_symmetry.space_group_name_H-M   'P 1'
#
loop_
_entity.id
_entity.type
_entity.pdbx_description
1 polymer ?
#
loop_
_entity_poly.entity_id
_entity_poly.type
_entity_poly.pdbx_seq_one_letter_code
_entity_poly.pdbx_strand_id
1 'polypeptide(L)'
;MDILNKKERTSAFLLFLLMFIITTGVLILAIFFNYRLPLKENEVLKAENDKILTEFNFQKKFSDKVEHIGVLIDSLDKAPESFQFIEQSINYELVELKEKIPVDSDQSLKLYENVIITINDLVKAKKLLLQVNDSKKEIDQLNNQIKAYEDENKDLIRELQIARQLGSRAN
;
A
#
# COMPACT_ATOMS: atom_id res chain seq x y z
N MET A 1 73.62 -30.57 55.41
CA MET A 1 73.65 -29.27 54.71
C MET A 1 72.23 -28.74 54.71
N ASP A 2 71.91 -27.87 55.68
CA ASP A 2 70.62 -27.19 55.71
C ASP A 2 70.49 -26.32 54.47
N ILE A 3 69.36 -26.47 53.79
CA ILE A 3 69.08 -25.75 52.55
C ILE A 3 68.78 -24.30 52.95
N LEU A 4 69.83 -23.49 52.98
CA LEU A 4 69.74 -22.05 53.10
C LEU A 4 68.83 -21.57 51.96
N ASN A 5 67.79 -20.80 52.31
CA ASN A 5 66.80 -20.18 51.43
C ASN A 5 65.47 -20.92 51.13
N LYS A 6 64.94 -21.67 52.10
CA LYS A 6 63.62 -22.34 52.01
C LYS A 6 62.44 -21.35 51.87
N LYS A 7 62.51 -20.17 52.51
CA LYS A 7 61.45 -19.15 52.49
C LYS A 7 61.31 -18.43 51.14
N GLU A 8 62.42 -18.03 50.52
CA GLU A 8 62.36 -17.37 49.21
C GLU A 8 61.88 -18.35 48.13
N ARG A 9 62.27 -19.63 48.23
CA ARG A 9 61.78 -20.66 47.32
C ARG A 9 60.27 -20.88 47.41
N THR A 10 59.70 -20.89 48.62
CA THR A 10 58.25 -21.00 48.79
C THR A 10 57.51 -19.75 48.32
N SER A 11 58.08 -18.55 48.53
CA SER A 11 57.50 -17.30 48.06
C SER A 11 57.47 -17.23 46.53
N ALA A 12 58.57 -17.56 45.88
CA ALA A 12 58.67 -17.62 44.42
C ALA A 12 57.70 -18.66 43.82
N PHE A 13 57.57 -19.83 44.47
CA PHE A 13 56.61 -20.84 44.05
C PHE A 13 55.15 -20.37 44.19
N LEU A 14 54.82 -19.67 45.27
CA LEU A 14 53.45 -19.17 45.53
C LEU A 14 53.10 -18.03 44.56
N LEU A 15 54.07 -17.16 44.25
CA LEU A 15 53.92 -16.13 43.22
C LEU A 15 53.75 -16.74 41.82
N PHE A 16 54.52 -17.78 41.49
CA PHE A 16 54.37 -18.53 40.24
C PHE A 16 52.98 -19.19 40.16
N LEU A 17 52.53 -19.84 41.23
CA LEU A 17 51.21 -20.48 41.29
C LEU A 17 50.08 -19.45 41.14
N LEU A 18 50.21 -18.28 41.77
CA LEU A 18 49.27 -17.18 41.62
C LEU A 18 49.21 -16.70 40.15
N MET A 19 50.36 -16.42 39.55
CA MET A 19 50.44 -16.01 38.15
C MET A 19 49.90 -17.08 37.20
N PHE A 20 50.14 -18.36 37.49
CA PHE A 20 49.60 -19.48 36.72
C PHE A 20 48.07 -19.54 36.78
N ILE A 21 47.49 -19.36 37.96
CA ILE A 21 46.02 -19.33 38.12
C ILE A 21 45.42 -18.13 37.39
N ILE A 22 46.03 -16.94 37.53
CA ILE A 22 45.55 -15.72 36.85
C ILE A 22 45.60 -15.88 35.33
N THR A 23 46.73 -16.32 34.78
CA THR A 23 46.90 -16.51 33.34
C THR A 23 45.95 -17.58 32.80
N THR A 24 45.80 -18.71 33.52
CA THR A 24 44.83 -19.76 33.15
C THR A 24 43.39 -19.23 33.20
N GLY A 25 43.04 -18.44 34.22
CA GLY A 25 41.72 -17.82 34.35
C GLY A 25 41.40 -16.86 33.20
N VAL A 26 42.36 -16.02 32.81
CA VAL A 26 42.23 -15.13 31.65
C VAL A 26 42.04 -15.93 30.35
N LEU A 27 42.78 -17.03 30.18
CA LEU A 27 42.69 -17.89 29.00
C LEU A 27 41.29 -18.54 28.90
N ILE A 28 40.75 -19.05 30.01
CA ILE A 28 39.39 -19.63 30.07
C ILE A 28 38.33 -18.57 29.77
N LEU A 29 38.45 -17.37 30.35
CA LEU A 29 37.56 -16.24 30.06
C LEU A 29 37.61 -15.86 28.57
N ALA A 30 38.79 -15.76 27.98
CA ALA A 30 38.96 -15.44 26.57
C ALA A 30 38.28 -16.47 25.65
N ILE A 31 38.44 -17.78 25.94
CA ILE A 31 37.75 -18.85 25.21
C ILE A 31 36.23 -18.74 25.37
N PHE A 32 35.75 -18.47 26.58
CA PHE A 32 34.32 -18.35 26.84
C PHE A 32 33.68 -17.18 26.09
N PHE A 33 34.33 -16.01 26.08
CA PHE A 33 33.89 -14.86 25.28
C PHE A 33 33.92 -15.17 23.79
N ASN A 34 34.97 -15.85 23.30
CA ASN A 34 35.10 -16.21 21.89
C ASN A 34 33.98 -17.17 21.43
N TYR A 35 33.51 -18.08 22.29
CA TYR A 35 32.46 -19.04 21.92
C TYR A 35 31.03 -18.50 22.12
N ARG A 36 30.79 -17.66 23.14
CA ARG A 36 29.44 -17.19 23.45
C ARG A 36 28.99 -15.98 22.63
N LEU A 37 29.95 -15.16 22.18
CA LEU A 37 29.70 -14.01 21.31
C LEU A 37 29.11 -14.40 19.94
N PRO A 38 29.66 -15.37 19.19
CA PRO A 38 29.11 -15.76 17.88
C PRO A 38 27.73 -16.41 18.00
N LEU A 39 27.41 -17.07 19.12
CA LEU A 39 26.07 -17.64 19.33
C LEU A 39 25.01 -16.55 19.46
N LYS A 40 25.29 -15.49 20.24
CA LYS A 40 24.38 -14.35 20.39
C LYS A 40 24.23 -13.55 19.10
N GLU A 41 25.34 -13.33 18.38
CA GLU A 41 25.28 -12.66 17.07
C GLU A 41 24.41 -13.45 16.09
N ASN A 42 24.56 -14.77 16.04
CA ASN A 42 23.76 -15.62 15.16
C ASN A 42 22.27 -15.64 15.57
N GLU A 43 21.95 -15.65 16.87
CA GLU A 43 20.58 -15.52 17.36
C GLU A 43 19.94 -14.18 16.96
N VAL A 44 20.68 -13.07 17.12
CA VAL A 44 20.20 -11.73 16.72
C VAL A 44 20.02 -11.65 15.21
N LEU A 45 20.98 -12.13 14.43
CA LEU A 45 20.91 -12.16 12.97
C LEU A 45 19.73 -13.01 12.48
N LYS A 46 19.47 -14.16 13.13
CA LYS A 46 18.32 -15.00 12.80
C LYS A 46 17.00 -14.28 13.10
N ALA A 47 16.90 -13.62 14.26
CA ALA A 47 15.71 -12.85 14.62
C ALA A 47 15.46 -11.67 13.67
N GLU A 48 16.52 -10.99 13.22
CA GLU A 48 16.42 -9.91 12.23
C GLU A 48 16.02 -10.44 10.85
N ASN A 49 16.59 -11.57 10.42
CA ASN A 49 16.21 -12.22 9.17
C ASN A 49 14.75 -12.67 9.19
N ASP A 50 14.28 -13.27 10.29
CA ASP A 50 12.89 -13.65 10.46
C ASP A 50 11.96 -12.43 10.35
N LYS A 51 12.32 -11.29 10.96
CA LYS A 51 11.56 -10.02 10.80
C LYS A 51 11.50 -9.56 9.35
N ILE A 52 12.65 -9.47 8.68
CA ILE A 52 12.73 -9.08 7.27
C ILE A 52 11.88 -10.00 6.39
N LEU A 53 11.92 -11.32 6.65
CA LEU A 53 11.17 -12.30 5.90
C LEU A 53 9.65 -12.13 6.12
N THR A 54 9.22 -11.80 7.35
CA THR A 54 7.81 -11.48 7.62
C THR A 54 7.36 -10.20 6.91
N GLU A 55 8.18 -9.14 6.93
CA GLU A 55 7.88 -7.89 6.24
C GLU A 55 7.81 -8.08 4.72
N PHE A 56 8.76 -8.81 4.15
CA PHE A 56 8.80 -9.11 2.72
C PHE A 56 7.58 -9.94 2.28
N ASN A 57 7.20 -10.95 3.06
CA ASN A 57 6.02 -11.75 2.80
C ASN A 57 4.73 -10.92 2.88
N PHE A 58 4.65 -9.99 3.84
CA PHE A 58 3.54 -9.05 3.93
C PHE A 58 3.49 -8.15 2.70
N GLN A 59 4.61 -7.52 2.35
CA GLN A 59 4.71 -6.61 1.19
C GLN A 59 4.33 -7.31 -0.11
N LYS A 60 4.76 -8.57 -0.31
CA LYS A 60 4.37 -9.37 -1.47
C LYS A 60 2.85 -9.57 -1.52
N LYS A 61 2.24 -10.05 -0.44
CA LYS A 61 0.78 -10.25 -0.35
C LYS A 61 0.00 -8.96 -0.55
N PHE A 62 0.51 -7.85 -0.02
CA PHE A 62 -0.07 -6.52 -0.20
C PHE A 62 -0.03 -6.12 -1.68
N SER A 63 1.13 -6.29 -2.34
CA SER A 63 1.31 -6.01 -3.77
C SER A 63 0.36 -6.82 -4.64
N ASP A 64 0.27 -8.13 -4.40
CA ASP A 64 -0.61 -9.03 -5.17
C ASP A 64 -2.10 -8.60 -5.05
N LYS A 65 -2.53 -8.20 -3.86
CA LYS A 65 -3.88 -7.66 -3.64
C LYS A 65 -4.10 -6.32 -4.32
N VAL A 66 -3.13 -5.41 -4.28
CA VAL A 66 -3.22 -4.11 -4.98
C VAL A 66 -3.31 -4.31 -6.49
N GLU A 67 -2.55 -5.24 -7.06
CA GLU A 67 -2.64 -5.59 -8.47
C GLU A 67 -4.03 -6.14 -8.84
N HIS A 68 -4.59 -7.01 -8.01
CA HIS A 68 -5.96 -7.51 -8.18
C HIS A 68 -6.99 -6.37 -8.16
N ILE A 69 -6.89 -5.44 -7.20
CA ILE A 69 -7.73 -4.25 -7.15
C ILE A 69 -7.56 -3.39 -8.40
N GLY A 70 -6.34 -3.28 -8.95
CA GLY A 70 -6.08 -2.62 -10.23
C GLY A 70 -6.88 -3.20 -11.39
N VAL A 71 -6.98 -4.53 -11.48
CA VAL A 71 -7.79 -5.22 -12.50
C VAL A 71 -9.29 -4.91 -12.33
N LEU A 72 -9.77 -4.83 -11.09
CA LEU A 72 -11.16 -4.43 -10.80
C LEU A 72 -11.40 -2.97 -11.23
N ILE A 73 -10.45 -2.08 -11.00
CA ILE A 73 -10.51 -0.67 -11.39
C ILE A 73 -10.55 -0.52 -12.91
N ASP A 74 -9.76 -1.29 -13.65
CA ASP A 74 -9.81 -1.32 -15.12
C ASP A 74 -11.15 -1.85 -15.64
N SER A 75 -11.84 -2.67 -14.84
CA SER A 75 -13.15 -3.21 -15.18
C SER A 75 -14.28 -2.18 -14.98
N LEU A 76 -14.09 -1.16 -14.12
CA LEU A 76 -15.05 -0.07 -13.93
C LEU A 76 -15.32 0.69 -15.23
N ASP A 77 -14.29 0.89 -16.05
CA ASP A 77 -14.43 1.61 -17.33
C ASP A 77 -15.13 0.76 -18.40
N LYS A 78 -15.00 -0.57 -18.33
CA LYS A 78 -15.51 -1.52 -19.33
C LYS A 78 -16.97 -1.90 -19.09
N ALA A 79 -17.40 -1.89 -17.83
CA ALA A 79 -18.73 -2.36 -17.42
C ALA A 79 -19.49 -1.29 -16.61
N PRO A 80 -19.94 -0.20 -17.24
CA PRO A 80 -20.65 0.88 -16.53
C PRO A 80 -21.95 0.40 -15.86
N GLU A 81 -22.64 -0.59 -16.43
CA GLU A 81 -23.84 -1.19 -15.83
C GLU A 81 -23.56 -1.95 -14.52
N SER A 82 -22.33 -2.46 -14.36
CA SER A 82 -21.89 -3.19 -13.17
C SER A 82 -21.03 -2.33 -12.24
N PHE A 83 -20.93 -1.02 -12.50
CA PHE A 83 -20.04 -0.11 -11.77
C PHE A 83 -20.23 -0.20 -10.26
N GLN A 84 -21.48 -0.18 -9.78
CA GLN A 84 -21.78 -0.23 -8.36
C GLN A 84 -21.31 -1.55 -7.69
N PHE A 85 -21.47 -2.68 -8.38
CA PHE A 85 -21.05 -3.98 -7.86
C PHE A 85 -19.52 -4.09 -7.78
N ILE A 86 -18.83 -3.61 -8.81
CA ILE A 86 -17.37 -3.58 -8.86
C ILE A 86 -16.84 -2.60 -7.80
N GLU A 87 -17.45 -1.42 -7.65
CA GLU A 87 -17.12 -0.43 -6.61
C GLU A 87 -17.24 -1.04 -5.21
N GLN A 88 -18.31 -1.78 -4.92
CA GLN A 88 -18.49 -2.46 -3.64
C GLN A 88 -17.40 -3.53 -3.40
N SER A 89 -17.05 -4.28 -4.44
CA SER A 89 -15.99 -5.31 -4.37
C SER A 89 -14.63 -4.69 -4.07
N ILE A 90 -14.27 -3.59 -4.75
CA ILE A 90 -13.04 -2.85 -4.48
C ILE A 90 -13.03 -2.32 -3.04
N ASN A 91 -14.13 -1.72 -2.57
CA ASN A 91 -14.21 -1.20 -1.21
C ASN A 91 -14.04 -2.29 -0.15
N TYR A 92 -14.63 -3.48 -0.38
CA TYR A 92 -14.43 -4.63 0.50
C TYR A 92 -12.95 -5.03 0.57
N GLU A 93 -12.29 -5.17 -0.58
CA GLU A 93 -10.87 -5.54 -0.62
C GLU A 93 -9.95 -4.48 0.02
N LEU A 94 -10.26 -3.19 -0.13
CA LEU A 94 -9.50 -2.11 0.50
C LEU A 94 -9.64 -2.12 2.03
N VAL A 95 -10.84 -2.41 2.55
CA VAL A 95 -11.06 -2.56 4.00
C VAL A 95 -10.28 -3.76 4.53
N GLU A 96 -10.37 -4.89 3.86
CA GLU A 96 -9.63 -6.10 4.23
C GLU A 96 -8.10 -5.88 4.17
N LEU A 97 -7.62 -5.12 3.19
CA LEU A 97 -6.20 -4.74 3.06
C LEU A 97 -5.77 -3.86 4.25
N LYS A 98 -6.61 -2.88 4.62
CA LYS A 98 -6.36 -1.95 5.73
C LYS A 98 -6.28 -2.68 7.07
N GLU A 99 -7.19 -3.62 7.33
CA GLU A 99 -7.21 -4.41 8.56
C GLU A 99 -5.97 -5.30 8.73
N LYS A 100 -5.33 -5.70 7.62
CA LYS A 100 -4.15 -6.57 7.63
C LYS A 100 -2.84 -5.80 7.82
N ILE A 101 -2.85 -4.47 7.77
CA ILE A 101 -1.63 -3.66 7.96
C ILE A 101 -1.13 -3.82 9.40
N PRO A 102 0.16 -4.18 9.62
CA PRO A 102 0.73 -4.28 10.96
C PRO A 102 0.69 -2.93 11.69
N VAL A 103 0.33 -2.95 12.98
CA VAL A 103 0.21 -1.72 13.81
C VAL A 103 1.57 -1.15 14.22
N ASP A 104 2.64 -1.97 14.17
CA ASP A 104 3.90 -1.68 14.87
C ASP A 104 4.97 -0.93 14.05
N SER A 105 4.71 -0.55 12.80
CA SER A 105 5.74 0.02 11.90
C SER A 105 5.41 1.43 11.38
N ASP A 106 5.80 2.46 12.14
CA ASP A 106 5.38 3.87 11.99
C ASP A 106 5.66 4.53 10.61
N GLN A 107 6.67 4.06 9.86
CA GLN A 107 7.00 4.58 8.51
C GLN A 107 6.36 3.79 7.37
N SER A 108 6.38 2.46 7.42
CA SER A 108 5.78 1.62 6.36
C SER A 108 4.25 1.65 6.42
N LEU A 109 3.64 1.89 7.59
CA LEU A 109 2.21 2.13 7.75
C LEU A 109 1.70 3.23 6.82
N LYS A 110 2.38 4.39 6.83
CA LYS A 110 1.98 5.55 6.02
C LYS A 110 2.01 5.25 4.52
N LEU A 111 2.97 4.44 4.07
CA LEU A 111 3.04 4.05 2.66
C LEU A 111 1.81 3.22 2.27
N TYR A 112 1.51 2.17 3.03
CA TYR A 112 0.36 1.29 2.75
C TYR A 112 -0.97 2.04 2.83
N GLU A 113 -1.13 2.90 3.84
CA GLU A 113 -2.31 3.76 3.96
C GLU A 113 -2.45 4.73 2.79
N ASN A 114 -1.36 5.39 2.37
CA ASN A 114 -1.37 6.30 1.23
C ASN A 114 -1.76 5.59 -0.06
N VAL A 115 -1.30 4.36 -0.27
CA VAL A 115 -1.70 3.55 -1.44
C VAL A 115 -3.21 3.27 -1.41
N ILE A 116 -3.75 2.85 -0.26
CA ILE A 116 -5.19 2.61 -0.09
C ILE A 116 -6.00 3.88 -0.36
N ILE A 117 -5.57 5.02 0.19
CA ILE A 117 -6.24 6.31 -0.02
C ILE A 117 -6.21 6.69 -1.50
N THR A 118 -5.05 6.59 -2.15
CA THR A 118 -4.88 6.89 -3.58
C THR A 118 -5.80 6.03 -4.44
N ILE A 119 -5.90 4.74 -4.13
CA ILE A 119 -6.80 3.82 -4.85
C ILE A 119 -8.26 4.24 -4.65
N ASN A 120 -8.67 4.54 -3.42
CA ASN A 120 -10.03 5.00 -3.13
C ASN A 120 -10.37 6.30 -3.89
N ASP A 121 -9.43 7.25 -3.92
CA ASP A 121 -9.63 8.51 -4.64
C ASP A 121 -9.68 8.30 -6.17
N LEU A 122 -8.92 7.35 -6.70
CA LEU A 122 -9.02 6.93 -8.10
C LEU A 122 -10.41 6.35 -8.42
N VAL A 123 -10.96 5.48 -7.57
CA VAL A 123 -12.32 4.94 -7.76
C VAL A 123 -13.36 6.05 -7.74
N LYS A 124 -13.28 6.98 -6.79
CA LYS A 124 -14.18 8.15 -6.73
C LYS A 124 -14.06 9.02 -7.99
N ALA A 125 -12.85 9.26 -8.47
CA ALA A 125 -12.62 10.04 -9.69
C ALA A 125 -13.27 9.37 -10.90
N LYS A 126 -13.13 8.04 -11.04
CA LYS A 126 -13.82 7.28 -12.10
C LYS A 126 -15.34 7.36 -12.00
N LYS A 127 -15.89 7.29 -10.78
CA LYS A 127 -17.33 7.46 -10.55
C LYS A 127 -17.85 8.83 -11.02
N LEU A 128 -17.12 9.89 -10.68
CA LEU A 128 -17.46 11.25 -11.11
C LEU A 128 -17.37 11.38 -12.64
N LEU A 129 -16.35 10.79 -13.26
CA LEU A 129 -16.22 10.78 -14.72
C LEU A 129 -17.39 10.07 -15.40
N LEU A 130 -17.87 8.96 -14.86
CA LEU A 130 -19.03 8.25 -15.38
C LEU A 130 -20.28 9.14 -15.32
N GLN A 131 -20.54 9.76 -14.17
CA GLN A 131 -21.67 10.67 -13.99
C GLN A 131 -21.62 11.86 -14.97
N VAL A 132 -20.46 12.48 -15.12
CA VAL A 132 -20.27 13.60 -16.07
C VAL A 132 -20.50 13.16 -17.52
N ASN A 133 -20.08 11.94 -17.88
CA ASN A 133 -20.30 11.40 -19.22
C ASN A 133 -21.79 11.20 -19.51
N ASP A 134 -22.55 10.69 -18.54
CA ASP A 134 -23.99 10.51 -18.69
C ASP A 134 -24.73 11.86 -18.76
N SER A 135 -24.36 12.83 -17.92
CA SER A 135 -24.89 14.19 -18.02
C SER A 135 -24.58 14.84 -19.37
N LYS A 136 -23.40 14.62 -19.94
CA LYS A 136 -23.04 15.13 -21.26
C LYS A 136 -23.94 14.55 -22.35
N LYS A 137 -24.19 13.24 -22.34
CA LYS A 137 -25.09 12.60 -23.30
C LYS A 137 -26.50 13.18 -23.23
N GLU A 138 -27.01 13.41 -22.03
CA GLU A 138 -28.32 14.03 -21.82
C GLU A 138 -28.37 15.46 -22.38
N ILE A 139 -27.34 16.27 -22.11
CA ILE A 139 -27.21 17.63 -22.68
C ILE A 139 -27.20 17.59 -24.20
N ASP A 140 -26.45 16.67 -24.81
CA ASP A 140 -26.39 16.53 -26.27
C ASP A 140 -27.75 16.12 -26.86
N GLN A 141 -28.50 15.24 -26.18
CA GLN A 141 -29.86 14.88 -26.57
C GLN A 141 -30.84 16.06 -26.49
N LEU A 142 -30.82 16.80 -25.37
CA LEU A 142 -31.66 17.98 -25.19
C LEU A 142 -31.34 19.06 -26.23
N ASN A 143 -30.07 19.30 -26.53
CA ASN A 143 -29.65 20.25 -27.56
C ASN A 143 -30.15 19.84 -28.95
N ASN A 144 -30.16 18.55 -29.28
CA ASN A 144 -30.71 18.06 -30.53
C ASN A 144 -32.24 18.23 -30.60
N GLN A 145 -32.95 17.99 -29.49
CA GLN A 145 -34.39 18.24 -29.41
C GLN A 145 -34.73 19.73 -29.57
N ILE A 146 -33.97 20.62 -28.91
CA ILE A 146 -34.14 22.07 -29.07
C ILE A 146 -33.99 22.48 -30.53
N LYS A 147 -32.95 22.01 -31.23
CA LYS A 147 -32.78 22.29 -32.66
C LYS A 147 -33.94 21.77 -33.50
N ALA A 148 -34.42 20.56 -33.23
CA ALA A 148 -35.55 19.99 -33.94
C ALA A 148 -36.83 20.85 -33.74
N TYR A 149 -37.11 21.26 -32.51
CA TYR A 149 -38.25 22.13 -32.22
C TYR A 149 -38.10 23.55 -32.79
N GLU A 150 -36.89 24.09 -32.84
CA GLU A 150 -36.62 25.37 -33.52
C GLU A 150 -36.91 25.29 -35.02
N ASP A 151 -36.54 24.20 -35.67
CA ASP A 151 -36.79 24.01 -37.10
C ASP A 151 -38.27 23.75 -37.39
N GLU A 152 -38.93 22.92 -36.58
CA GLU A 152 -40.39 22.69 -36.67
C GLU A 152 -41.18 24.00 -36.47
N ASN A 153 -40.78 24.83 -35.50
CA ASN A 153 -41.39 26.15 -35.30
C ASN A 153 -41.19 27.07 -36.51
N LYS A 154 -40.01 27.06 -37.16
CA LYS A 154 -39.78 27.86 -38.37
C LYS A 154 -40.70 27.41 -39.50
N ASP A 155 -40.91 26.12 -39.66
CA ASP A 155 -41.78 25.57 -40.70
C ASP A 155 -43.26 25.89 -40.40
N LEU A 156 -43.71 25.73 -39.16
CA LEU A 156 -45.06 26.15 -38.73
C LEU A 156 -45.31 27.65 -38.96
N ILE A 157 -44.32 28.51 -38.69
CA ILE A 157 -44.41 29.95 -38.97
C ILE A 157 -44.56 30.20 -40.47
N ARG A 158 -43.80 29.49 -41.32
CA ARG A 158 -43.93 29.59 -42.79
C ARG A 158 -45.31 29.15 -43.26
N GLU A 159 -45.81 28.03 -42.77
CA GLU A 159 -47.14 27.52 -43.11
C GLU A 159 -48.24 28.50 -42.70
N LEU A 160 -48.14 29.08 -41.50
CA LEU A 160 -49.06 30.12 -41.02
C LEU A 160 -49.03 31.37 -41.91
N GLN A 161 -47.85 31.81 -42.37
CA GLN A 161 -47.75 32.94 -43.29
C GLN A 161 -48.43 32.65 -44.63
N ILE A 162 -48.22 31.46 -45.19
CA ILE A 162 -48.86 31.03 -46.44
C ILE A 162 -50.39 31.01 -46.27
N ALA A 163 -50.88 30.40 -45.19
CA ALA A 163 -52.31 30.34 -44.90
C ALA A 163 -52.94 31.74 -44.75
N ARG A 164 -52.27 32.67 -44.07
CA ARG A 164 -52.73 34.07 -43.95
C ARG A 164 -52.78 34.78 -45.30
N GLN A 165 -51.78 34.58 -46.16
CA GLN A 165 -51.76 35.18 -47.50
C GLN A 165 -52.87 34.64 -48.40
N LEU A 166 -53.18 33.34 -48.31
CA LEU A 166 -54.29 32.72 -49.05
C LEU A 166 -55.65 33.22 -48.55
N GLY A 167 -55.86 33.30 -47.23
CA GLY A 167 -57.08 33.85 -46.65
C GLY A 167 -57.32 35.32 -46.97
N SER A 168 -56.25 36.12 -47.09
CA SER A 168 -56.33 37.53 -47.52
C SER A 168 -56.67 37.72 -49.00
N ARG A 169 -56.52 36.70 -49.85
CA ARG A 169 -56.86 36.75 -51.29
C ARG A 169 -58.27 36.25 -51.60
N ALA A 170 -58.93 35.62 -50.62
CA ALA A 170 -60.27 35.05 -50.76
C ALA A 170 -61.40 35.98 -50.28
N ASN A 171 -61.06 37.14 -49.70
CA ASN A 171 -61.96 38.26 -49.39
C ASN A 171 -61.68 39.42 -50.34
#